data_AF-A0A7C3SFF0-F1
#
_entry.id   AF-A0A7C3SFF0-F1
#
_cell.length_a   1.000
_cell.length_b   1.000
_cell.length_c   1.000
_cell.angle_alpha   90.00
_cell.angle_beta   90.00
_cell.angle_gamma   90.00
#
_symmetry.space_group_name_H-M   'P 1'
#
loop_
_entity.id
_entity.type
_entity.pdbx_description
1 polymer ?
#
loop_
_entity_poly.entity_id
_entity_poly.type
_entity_poly.pdbx_seq_one_letter_code
_entity_poly.pdbx_strand_id
1 'polypeptide(L)'
;MKRFWPWSVWMMGLGLGILGQWDAFGAVPAGSFRLPSTPSPGQPDGEGKPAAFSELGPTARLELFYAFAKTPVLRISYPWKEYSWASVEVRFFSLTEVDDERIQPLFFRTRYWNGKLLQRGYECLLRAFDVPVEESFSSDGLQWHLVADRFVLGQPGLYVVREIPADPTLRTKSAIAVIYPLLEHWAADETHLCLELPGRYYPQPGQLRVWFLRDNRIVWTQKLGWPGMKGVLGTPASKTQEKPSPASRPEEKLPAKAVPAEKAVP
;
A
#
# COMPACT_ATOMS: atom_id res chain seq x y z
N MET A 1 -0.83 38.34 -25.70
CA MET A 1 -2.29 38.38 -25.44
C MET A 1 -2.65 37.20 -24.54
N LYS A 2 -2.86 37.47 -23.24
CA LYS A 2 -3.18 36.47 -22.21
C LYS A 2 -4.70 36.39 -22.07
N ARG A 3 -5.30 35.20 -22.23
CA ARG A 3 -6.73 34.99 -21.97
C ARG A 3 -6.91 34.51 -20.54
N PHE A 4 -7.53 35.39 -19.74
CA PHE A 4 -8.08 35.11 -18.42
C PHE A 4 -9.33 34.22 -18.56
N TRP A 5 -9.46 33.20 -17.72
CA TRP A 5 -10.72 32.50 -17.48
C TRP A 5 -11.10 32.66 -16.01
N PRO A 6 -12.25 33.29 -15.69
CA PRO A 6 -12.72 33.39 -14.32
C PRO A 6 -13.50 32.11 -13.96
N TRP A 7 -13.15 31.47 -12.86
CA TRP A 7 -14.00 30.47 -12.22
C TRP A 7 -14.98 31.19 -11.30
N SER A 8 -16.25 31.18 -11.72
CA SER A 8 -17.38 31.65 -10.93
C SER A 8 -17.65 30.67 -9.78
N VAL A 9 -17.46 31.20 -8.57
CA VAL A 9 -18.31 31.07 -7.38
C VAL A 9 -19.51 30.11 -7.53
N TRP A 10 -19.45 28.98 -6.82
CA TRP A 10 -20.63 28.33 -6.23
C TRP A 10 -20.40 28.18 -4.72
N MET A 11 -20.82 29.22 -4.00
CA MET A 11 -21.19 29.21 -2.59
C MET A 11 -22.71 29.09 -2.56
N MET A 12 -23.24 28.17 -1.73
CA MET A 12 -24.61 28.06 -1.16
C MET A 12 -24.96 26.56 -1.08
N GLY A 13 -25.34 25.96 0.04
CA GLY A 13 -25.73 26.53 1.31
C GLY A 13 -25.62 25.54 2.47
N LEU A 14 -25.38 26.16 3.64
CA LEU A 14 -25.53 25.63 4.97
C LEU A 14 -27.01 25.71 5.39
N GLY A 15 -27.55 24.61 5.91
CA GLY A 15 -28.72 24.55 6.80
C GLY A 15 -28.47 23.36 7.73
N LEU A 16 -28.20 23.45 9.03
CA LEU A 16 -28.78 24.21 10.15
C LEU A 16 -30.23 23.78 10.47
N GLY A 17 -30.37 23.14 11.63
CA GLY A 17 -31.58 22.48 12.17
C GLY A 17 -31.32 20.97 12.27
N ILE A 18 -31.22 20.32 13.44
CA ILE A 18 -32.24 20.24 14.48
C ILE A 18 -31.58 20.24 15.86
N LEU A 19 -32.00 21.20 16.69
CA LEU A 19 -31.84 21.28 18.13
C LEU A 19 -33.28 21.24 18.70
N GLY A 20 -33.51 20.41 19.71
CA GLY A 20 -34.81 20.17 20.35
C GLY A 20 -35.08 18.67 20.38
N GLN A 21 -35.36 18.01 21.49
CA GLN A 21 -36.13 18.44 22.65
C GLN A 21 -35.85 17.43 23.77
N TRP A 22 -35.34 17.90 24.90
CA TRP A 22 -35.38 17.16 26.17
C TRP A 22 -36.51 17.78 26.98
N ASP A 23 -37.54 17.00 27.29
CA ASP A 23 -38.21 16.94 28.60
C ASP A 23 -39.48 16.09 28.56
N ALA A 24 -39.79 15.55 29.74
CA ALA A 24 -41.06 14.98 30.21
C ALA A 24 -41.32 13.48 30.03
N PHE A 25 -40.93 12.75 31.07
CA PHE A 25 -41.69 11.74 31.82
C PHE A 25 -43.00 11.21 31.23
N GLY A 26 -43.01 9.90 30.99
CA GLY A 26 -44.22 9.08 30.97
C GLY A 26 -43.93 7.71 31.60
N ALA A 27 -44.44 7.48 32.80
CA ALA A 27 -44.44 6.17 33.43
C ALA A 27 -45.34 5.21 32.64
N VAL A 28 -44.81 4.04 32.27
CA VAL A 28 -45.55 2.96 31.58
C VAL A 28 -45.40 1.69 32.43
N PRO A 29 -46.50 0.93 32.64
CA PRO A 29 -46.62 -0.06 33.70
C PRO A 29 -45.79 -1.33 33.48
N ALA A 30 -45.49 -1.99 34.60
CA ALA A 30 -44.85 -3.29 34.68
C ALA A 30 -45.64 -4.36 33.91
N GLY A 31 -45.21 -4.63 32.68
CA GLY A 31 -45.58 -5.81 31.90
C GLY A 31 -44.61 -6.95 32.21
N SER A 32 -45.13 -8.06 32.71
CA SER A 32 -44.40 -9.29 33.00
C SER A 32 -43.69 -9.84 31.76
N PHE A 33 -42.36 -9.68 31.72
CA PHE A 33 -41.50 -10.37 30.77
C PHE A 33 -41.47 -11.87 31.10
N ARG A 34 -42.11 -12.69 30.27
CA ARG A 34 -41.84 -14.13 30.21
C ARG A 34 -40.51 -14.34 29.48
N LEU A 35 -39.53 -14.87 30.20
CA LEU A 35 -38.30 -15.41 29.61
C LEU A 35 -38.65 -16.58 28.66
N PRO A 36 -38.06 -16.66 27.45
CA PRO A 36 -38.15 -17.87 26.66
C PRO A 36 -37.41 -19.01 27.39
N SER A 37 -38.11 -20.11 27.59
CA SER A 37 -37.62 -21.33 28.21
C SER A 37 -36.39 -21.86 27.48
N THR A 38 -35.30 -22.05 28.22
CA THR A 38 -34.10 -22.74 27.77
C THR A 38 -34.47 -24.20 27.44
N PRO A 39 -34.12 -24.74 26.26
CA PRO A 39 -34.29 -26.16 26.02
C PRO A 39 -33.23 -26.96 26.80
N SER A 40 -33.67 -28.00 27.50
CA SER A 40 -32.83 -28.94 28.25
C SER A 40 -31.81 -29.67 27.35
N PRO A 41 -30.64 -30.07 27.90
CA PRO A 41 -29.63 -30.83 27.18
C PRO A 41 -30.08 -32.28 27.01
N GLY A 42 -30.39 -32.66 25.77
CA GLY A 42 -30.57 -34.05 25.35
C GLY A 42 -29.56 -34.38 24.25
N GLN A 43 -28.71 -35.37 24.49
CA GLN A 43 -27.79 -35.99 23.54
C GLN A 43 -27.77 -37.50 23.85
N PRO A 44 -27.44 -38.40 22.91
CA PRO A 44 -27.48 -38.36 21.43
C PRO A 44 -28.48 -39.41 20.88
N ASP A 45 -28.78 -39.38 19.58
CA ASP A 45 -28.88 -40.60 18.76
C ASP A 45 -29.01 -40.23 17.29
N GLY A 46 -28.27 -40.93 16.43
CA GLY A 46 -28.46 -40.93 14.99
C GLY A 46 -27.24 -40.45 14.20
N GLU A 47 -26.59 -41.39 13.52
CA GLU A 47 -25.54 -41.20 12.52
C GLU A 47 -25.96 -40.16 11.45
N GLY A 48 -25.67 -38.89 11.73
CA GLY A 48 -25.67 -37.83 10.74
C GLY A 48 -24.31 -37.79 10.08
N LYS A 49 -24.23 -38.27 8.83
CA LYS A 49 -23.21 -37.87 7.84
C LYS A 49 -22.71 -36.45 8.16
N PRO A 50 -21.39 -36.18 8.23
CA PRO A 50 -20.93 -34.81 8.30
C PRO A 50 -21.51 -34.10 7.08
N ALA A 51 -22.46 -33.20 7.32
CA ALA A 51 -22.93 -32.30 6.30
C ALA A 51 -21.68 -31.57 5.82
N ALA A 52 -21.21 -31.95 4.64
CA ALA A 52 -20.19 -31.20 3.94
C ALA A 52 -20.79 -29.80 3.79
N PHE A 53 -20.32 -28.88 4.63
CA PHE A 53 -20.49 -27.46 4.43
C PHE A 53 -19.79 -27.15 3.11
N SER A 54 -20.49 -27.32 1.99
CA SER A 54 -20.09 -26.76 0.72
C SER A 54 -20.38 -25.27 0.80
N GLU A 55 -19.53 -24.55 1.55
CA GLU A 55 -19.33 -23.12 1.36
C GLU A 55 -18.72 -22.93 -0.04
N LEU A 56 -19.58 -22.99 -1.06
CA LEU A 56 -19.30 -22.39 -2.37
C LEU A 56 -19.40 -20.87 -2.20
N GLY A 57 -18.51 -20.33 -1.37
CA GLY A 57 -18.27 -18.90 -1.30
C GLY A 57 -17.78 -18.40 -2.67
N PRO A 58 -18.00 -17.12 -2.98
CA PRO A 58 -17.56 -16.54 -4.26
C PRO A 58 -16.06 -16.76 -4.43
N THR A 59 -15.68 -17.43 -5.52
CA THR A 59 -14.27 -17.68 -5.83
C THR A 59 -13.61 -16.38 -6.26
N ALA A 60 -12.68 -15.88 -5.43
CA ALA A 60 -11.86 -14.72 -5.76
C ALA A 60 -11.07 -14.95 -7.05
N ARG A 61 -11.01 -13.94 -7.91
CA ARG A 61 -10.18 -13.96 -9.12
C ARG A 61 -9.24 -12.77 -9.15
N LEU A 62 -7.97 -13.04 -9.42
CA LEU A 62 -6.94 -12.03 -9.65
C LEU A 62 -6.56 -12.00 -11.12
N GLU A 63 -6.59 -10.80 -11.69
CA GLU A 63 -6.19 -10.57 -13.08
C GLU A 63 -5.28 -9.35 -13.17
N LEU A 64 -4.31 -9.40 -14.07
CA LEU A 64 -3.50 -8.25 -14.44
C LEU A 64 -4.06 -7.67 -15.74
N PHE A 65 -4.36 -6.38 -15.75
CA PHE A 65 -4.68 -5.65 -16.97
C PHE A 65 -3.89 -4.35 -17.05
N TYR A 66 -3.88 -3.75 -18.25
CA TYR A 66 -3.19 -2.49 -18.50
C TYR A 66 -4.20 -1.39 -18.80
N ALA A 67 -4.39 -0.48 -17.86
CA ALA A 67 -5.15 0.74 -18.10
C ALA A 67 -4.36 1.66 -19.04
N PHE A 68 -5.07 2.25 -20.01
CA PHE A 68 -4.49 3.15 -21.02
C PHE A 68 -3.24 2.58 -21.72
N ALA A 69 -3.20 1.24 -21.86
CA ALA A 69 -2.09 0.46 -22.45
C ALA A 69 -0.71 0.62 -21.76
N LYS A 70 -0.62 1.26 -20.59
CA LYS A 70 0.67 1.56 -19.94
C LYS A 70 0.68 1.29 -18.44
N THR A 71 -0.44 1.52 -17.77
CA THR A 71 -0.50 1.46 -16.31
C THR A 71 -0.96 0.07 -15.88
N PRO A 72 -0.11 -0.69 -15.16
CA PRO A 72 -0.50 -2.00 -14.65
C PRO A 72 -1.50 -1.87 -13.52
N VAL A 73 -2.60 -2.62 -13.62
CA VAL A 73 -3.65 -2.63 -12.61
C VAL A 73 -3.98 -4.08 -12.28
N LEU A 74 -3.95 -4.41 -10.99
CA LEU A 74 -4.49 -5.66 -10.48
C LEU A 74 -6.00 -5.51 -10.32
N ARG A 75 -6.76 -6.30 -11.07
CA ARG A 75 -8.19 -6.46 -10.86
C ARG A 75 -8.44 -7.63 -9.92
N ILE A 76 -9.13 -7.36 -8.82
CA ILE A 76 -9.62 -8.41 -7.91
C ILE A 76 -11.14 -8.45 -8.04
N SER A 77 -11.67 -9.57 -8.51
CA SER A 77 -13.11 -9.86 -8.51
C SER A 77 -13.44 -10.69 -7.26
N TYR A 78 -14.01 -10.06 -6.24
CA TYR A 78 -14.37 -10.62 -4.95
C TYR A 78 -15.33 -9.68 -4.20
N PRO A 79 -16.35 -10.13 -3.44
CA PRO A 79 -17.28 -9.25 -2.72
C PRO A 79 -16.62 -8.59 -1.51
N TRP A 80 -15.67 -7.70 -1.78
CA TRP A 80 -14.83 -7.06 -0.77
C TRP A 80 -15.66 -6.22 0.21
N LYS A 81 -16.82 -5.71 -0.22
CA LYS A 81 -17.69 -4.86 0.59
C LYS A 81 -18.30 -5.61 1.78
N GLU A 82 -18.46 -6.94 1.68
CA GLU A 82 -18.92 -7.80 2.78
C GLU A 82 -17.88 -7.89 3.91
N TYR A 83 -16.61 -7.55 3.63
CA TYR A 83 -15.50 -7.59 4.57
C TYR A 83 -15.18 -6.17 5.05
N SER A 84 -15.87 -5.75 6.11
CA SER A 84 -15.49 -4.53 6.84
C SER A 84 -14.00 -4.61 7.23
N TRP A 85 -13.28 -3.51 7.08
CA TRP A 85 -11.87 -3.41 7.45
C TRP A 85 -10.93 -4.34 6.65
N ALA A 86 -11.32 -4.70 5.42
CA ALA A 86 -10.43 -5.45 4.55
C ALA A 86 -9.24 -4.62 4.05
N SER A 87 -8.12 -5.27 3.77
CA SER A 87 -6.98 -4.64 3.10
C SER A 87 -6.34 -5.62 2.14
N VAL A 88 -5.58 -5.10 1.18
CA VAL A 88 -4.79 -5.93 0.27
C VAL A 88 -3.32 -5.65 0.50
N GLU A 89 -2.52 -6.70 0.60
CA GLU A 89 -1.06 -6.60 0.61
C GLU A 89 -0.52 -7.30 -0.64
N VAL A 90 0.43 -6.65 -1.30
CA VAL A 90 1.10 -7.15 -2.50
C VAL A 90 2.60 -7.16 -2.23
N ARG A 91 3.23 -8.32 -2.43
CA ARG A 91 4.70 -8.45 -2.41
C ARG A 91 5.23 -8.91 -3.75
N PHE A 92 6.41 -8.41 -4.07
CA PHE A 92 7.19 -8.84 -5.21
C PHE A 92 8.23 -9.87 -4.81
N PHE A 93 8.40 -10.87 -5.66
CA PHE A 93 9.48 -11.84 -5.62
C PHE A 93 10.18 -11.83 -6.96
N SER A 94 11.50 -11.64 -6.95
CA SER A 94 12.29 -11.76 -8.17
C SER A 94 12.28 -13.19 -8.70
N LEU A 95 12.61 -13.40 -9.99
CA LEU A 95 12.68 -14.75 -10.58
C LEU A 95 13.68 -15.68 -9.88
N THR A 96 14.61 -15.13 -9.10
CA THR A 96 15.62 -15.89 -8.34
C THR A 96 15.21 -16.16 -6.90
N GLU A 97 14.16 -15.51 -6.41
CA GLU A 97 13.68 -15.66 -5.04
C GLU A 97 12.69 -16.81 -4.93
N VAL A 98 12.78 -17.54 -3.82
CA VAL A 98 11.80 -18.56 -3.49
C VAL A 98 10.66 -17.90 -2.75
N ASP A 99 9.48 -17.92 -3.35
CA ASP A 99 8.25 -17.48 -2.72
C ASP A 99 7.76 -18.53 -1.69
N ASP A 100 8.36 -18.50 -0.50
CA ASP A 100 8.12 -19.44 0.60
C ASP A 100 6.74 -19.23 1.25
N GLU A 101 6.00 -20.30 1.51
CA GLU A 101 4.65 -20.25 2.12
C GLU A 101 4.67 -19.78 3.59
N ARG A 102 5.82 -19.88 4.26
CA ARG A 102 6.01 -19.38 5.63
C ARG A 102 5.99 -17.84 5.68
N ILE A 103 6.16 -17.16 4.55
CA ILE A 103 6.09 -15.70 4.47
C ILE A 103 4.65 -15.25 4.75
N GLN A 104 4.47 -14.57 5.89
CA GLN A 104 3.20 -14.02 6.33
C GLN A 104 3.06 -12.55 5.91
N PRO A 105 1.83 -12.08 5.63
CA PRO A 105 1.56 -10.66 5.41
C PRO A 105 1.80 -9.86 6.70
N LEU A 106 1.97 -8.55 6.56
CA LEU A 106 2.25 -7.64 7.67
C LEU A 106 1.01 -7.34 8.53
N PHE A 107 -0.20 -7.63 8.03
CA PHE A 107 -1.47 -7.28 8.66
C PHE A 107 -1.54 -5.79 9.03
N PHE A 108 -1.07 -4.94 8.11
CA PHE A 108 -0.82 -3.54 8.40
C PHE A 108 -2.07 -2.78 8.87
N ARG A 109 -3.23 -3.02 8.24
CA ARG A 109 -4.49 -2.37 8.60
C ARG A 109 -4.88 -2.65 10.06
N THR A 110 -4.60 -3.85 10.56
CA THR A 110 -5.00 -4.27 11.91
C THR A 110 -3.99 -3.84 12.96
N ARG A 111 -2.70 -3.88 12.63
CA ARG A 111 -1.61 -3.64 13.60
C ARG A 111 -1.22 -2.17 13.71
N TYR A 112 -1.19 -1.44 12.59
CA TYR A 112 -0.60 -0.10 12.54
C TYR A 112 -1.60 0.99 12.11
N TRP A 113 -2.64 0.65 11.33
CA TRP A 113 -3.57 1.63 10.76
C TRP A 113 -4.63 2.12 11.75
N ASN A 114 -4.19 2.84 12.78
CA ASN A 114 -5.05 3.36 13.84
C ASN A 114 -4.68 4.80 14.22
N GLY A 115 -5.56 5.43 15.01
CA GLY A 115 -5.33 6.74 15.65
C GLY A 115 -4.76 7.80 14.70
N LYS A 116 -3.57 8.31 15.03
CA LYS A 116 -2.89 9.37 14.26
C LYS A 116 -2.52 8.95 12.84
N LEU A 117 -2.16 7.69 12.62
CA LEU A 117 -1.77 7.21 11.30
C LEU A 117 -2.99 7.12 10.37
N LEU A 118 -4.11 6.64 10.88
CA LEU A 118 -5.39 6.62 10.16
C LEU A 118 -5.79 8.05 9.74
N GLN A 119 -5.75 9.00 10.68
CA GLN A 119 -6.04 10.40 10.40
C GLN A 119 -5.12 10.96 9.30
N ARG A 120 -3.80 10.74 9.43
CA ARG A 120 -2.80 11.18 8.44
C ARG A 120 -3.06 10.59 7.06
N GLY A 121 -3.47 9.33 6.99
CA GLY A 121 -3.89 8.68 5.74
C GLY A 121 -5.02 9.42 5.04
N TYR A 122 -6.07 9.78 5.77
CA TYR A 122 -7.20 10.55 5.23
C TYR A 122 -6.79 11.97 4.84
N GLU A 123 -5.91 12.62 5.60
CA GLU A 123 -5.36 13.94 5.23
C GLU A 123 -4.56 13.87 3.92
N CYS A 124 -3.75 12.83 3.72
CA CYS A 124 -3.05 12.58 2.46
C CYS A 124 -4.04 12.38 1.30
N LEU A 125 -5.11 11.60 1.49
CA LEU A 125 -6.16 11.39 0.49
C LEU A 125 -6.86 12.70 0.10
N LEU A 126 -7.20 13.54 1.07
CA LEU A 126 -7.84 14.84 0.82
C LEU A 126 -6.94 15.78 0.02
N ARG A 127 -5.64 15.81 0.33
CA ARG A 127 -4.65 16.61 -0.41
C ARG A 127 -4.38 16.05 -1.82
N ALA A 128 -4.50 14.74 -1.98
CA ALA A 128 -4.28 14.05 -3.25
C ALA A 128 -5.35 14.31 -4.32
N PHE A 129 -6.43 15.02 -3.99
CA PHE A 129 -7.37 15.53 -4.99
C PHE A 129 -6.71 16.55 -5.94
N ASP A 130 -5.79 17.36 -5.41
CA ASP A 130 -5.14 18.43 -6.16
C ASP A 130 -3.78 18.00 -6.72
N VAL A 131 -2.94 17.36 -5.89
CA VAL A 131 -1.55 17.01 -6.23
C VAL A 131 -1.13 15.68 -5.60
N PRO A 132 -0.28 14.87 -6.26
CA PRO A 132 0.26 13.65 -5.64
C PRO A 132 0.95 13.96 -4.31
N VAL A 133 0.69 13.13 -3.30
CA VAL A 133 1.25 13.27 -1.94
C VAL A 133 2.06 12.04 -1.59
N GLU A 134 3.28 12.26 -1.11
CA GLU A 134 4.14 11.23 -0.56
C GLU A 134 4.67 11.66 0.81
N GLU A 135 4.51 10.81 1.82
CA GLU A 135 4.96 11.09 3.18
C GLU A 135 5.60 9.86 3.82
N SER A 136 6.76 10.08 4.45
CA SER A 136 7.45 9.06 5.24
C SER A 136 7.10 9.22 6.72
N PHE A 137 6.94 8.10 7.42
CA PHE A 137 6.74 8.10 8.86
C PHE A 137 7.29 6.83 9.50
N SER A 138 7.52 6.88 10.80
CA SER A 138 7.90 5.73 11.60
C SER A 138 6.79 5.34 12.57
N SER A 139 6.56 4.04 12.73
CA SER A 139 5.70 3.45 13.76
C SER A 139 6.35 2.18 14.27
N ASP A 140 6.45 2.02 15.59
CA ASP A 140 7.02 0.82 16.23
C ASP A 140 8.44 0.46 15.74
N GLY A 141 9.24 1.50 15.47
CA GLY A 141 10.61 1.34 14.94
C GLY A 141 10.68 0.96 13.45
N LEU A 142 9.54 0.87 12.76
CA LEU A 142 9.44 0.55 11.35
C LEU A 142 9.23 1.81 10.52
N GLN A 143 9.94 1.91 9.38
CA GLN A 143 9.77 2.99 8.41
C GLN A 143 8.72 2.60 7.37
N TRP A 144 7.85 3.56 7.06
CA TRP A 144 6.73 3.41 6.13
C TRP A 144 6.63 4.62 5.23
N HIS A 145 6.13 4.41 4.02
CA HIS A 145 5.85 5.48 3.07
C HIS A 145 4.37 5.44 2.68
N LEU A 146 3.64 6.51 2.98
CA LEU A 146 2.29 6.77 2.47
C LEU A 146 2.39 7.43 1.11
N VAL A 147 1.65 6.91 0.14
CA VAL A 147 1.51 7.56 -1.17
C VAL A 147 0.04 7.64 -1.52
N ALA A 148 -0.42 8.86 -1.77
CA ALA A 148 -1.75 9.14 -2.26
C ALA A 148 -1.65 9.88 -3.60
N ASP A 149 -2.38 9.40 -4.59
CA ASP A 149 -2.42 10.01 -5.92
C ASP A 149 -3.77 9.69 -6.59
N ARG A 150 -4.07 10.36 -7.69
CA ARG A 150 -5.21 10.05 -8.56
C ARG A 150 -4.83 8.91 -9.49
N PHE A 151 -5.52 7.78 -9.31
CA PHE A 151 -5.25 6.57 -10.08
C PHE A 151 -6.20 6.43 -11.26
N VAL A 152 -6.13 5.29 -11.95
CA VAL A 152 -6.94 4.95 -13.14
C VAL A 152 -8.45 5.13 -13.01
N LEU A 153 -8.99 5.12 -11.78
CA LEU A 153 -10.42 5.36 -11.50
C LEU A 153 -10.77 6.85 -11.40
N GLY A 154 -9.79 7.75 -11.54
CA GLY A 154 -9.97 9.21 -11.52
C GLY A 154 -10.10 9.83 -10.12
N GLN A 155 -10.31 9.01 -9.09
CA GLN A 155 -10.33 9.40 -7.68
C GLN A 155 -8.98 9.17 -6.98
N PRO A 156 -8.67 9.94 -5.93
CA PRO A 156 -7.50 9.67 -5.10
C PRO A 156 -7.62 8.32 -4.41
N GLY A 157 -6.57 7.51 -4.53
CA GLY A 157 -6.36 6.32 -3.72
C GLY A 157 -5.21 6.51 -2.75
N LEU A 158 -5.02 5.53 -1.88
CA LEU A 158 -3.90 5.50 -0.95
C LEU A 158 -3.32 4.10 -0.89
N TYR A 159 -2.00 4.02 -1.00
CA TYR A 159 -1.25 2.82 -0.65
C TYR A 159 -0.09 3.16 0.28
N VAL A 160 0.36 2.15 1.01
CA VAL A 160 1.49 2.22 1.93
C VAL A 160 2.58 1.31 1.42
N VAL A 161 3.82 1.76 1.48
CA VAL A 161 4.99 1.01 1.05
C VAL A 161 5.91 0.78 2.22
N ARG A 162 6.46 -0.43 2.28
CA ARG A 162 7.52 -0.77 3.23
C ARG A 162 8.56 -1.66 2.59
N GLU A 163 9.81 -1.35 2.87
CA GLU A 163 10.91 -2.28 2.67
C GLU A 163 10.96 -3.28 3.83
N ILE A 164 10.93 -4.55 3.47
CA ILE A 164 11.08 -5.70 4.36
C ILE A 164 12.55 -6.13 4.27
N PRO A 165 13.28 -6.18 5.39
CA PRO A 165 14.67 -6.62 5.38
C PRO A 165 14.77 -8.09 4.97
N ALA A 166 15.93 -8.48 4.44
CA ALA A 166 16.22 -9.86 4.09
C ALA A 166 16.10 -10.78 5.32
N ASP A 167 15.48 -11.94 5.13
CA ASP A 167 15.41 -12.99 6.15
C ASP A 167 16.18 -14.23 5.67
N PRO A 168 17.35 -14.54 6.27
CA PRO A 168 18.16 -15.70 5.89
C PRO A 168 17.47 -17.03 6.20
N THR A 169 16.57 -17.08 7.19
CA THR A 169 15.84 -18.31 7.57
C THR A 169 14.80 -18.70 6.53
N LEU A 170 14.28 -17.71 5.81
CA LEU A 170 13.34 -17.86 4.70
C LEU A 170 14.03 -17.78 3.33
N ARG A 171 15.35 -17.57 3.29
CA ARG A 171 16.16 -17.37 2.06
C ARG A 171 15.59 -16.25 1.19
N THR A 172 15.07 -15.19 1.81
CA THR A 172 14.51 -14.03 1.13
C THR A 172 15.52 -12.88 1.12
N LYS A 173 15.57 -12.13 0.01
CA LYS A 173 16.28 -10.84 -0.05
C LYS A 173 15.40 -9.75 0.55
N SER A 174 15.91 -8.51 0.60
CA SER A 174 15.03 -7.39 0.92
C SER A 174 13.92 -7.30 -0.14
N ALA A 175 12.71 -7.06 0.33
CA ALA A 175 11.51 -7.08 -0.51
C ALA A 175 10.68 -5.82 -0.26
N ILE A 176 9.87 -5.43 -1.24
CA ILE A 176 8.91 -4.34 -1.08
C ILE A 176 7.52 -4.93 -0.87
N ALA A 177 6.85 -4.48 0.18
CA ALA A 177 5.42 -4.68 0.39
C ALA A 177 4.67 -3.40 0.08
N VAL A 178 3.64 -3.51 -0.76
CA VAL A 178 2.65 -2.44 -1.00
C VAL A 178 1.33 -2.88 -0.40
N ILE A 179 0.76 -2.04 0.46
CA ILE A 179 -0.49 -2.29 1.16
C ILE A 179 -1.52 -1.27 0.71
N TYR A 180 -2.74 -1.73 0.44
CA TYR A 180 -3.91 -0.93 0.13
C TYR A 180 -4.85 -0.96 1.35
N PRO A 181 -4.70 -0.03 2.31
CA PRO A 181 -5.42 -0.10 3.59
C PRO A 181 -6.86 0.44 3.52
N LEU A 182 -7.26 1.12 2.45
CA LEU A 182 -8.59 1.73 2.29
C LEU A 182 -9.18 1.34 0.93
N LEU A 183 -9.77 0.15 0.85
CA LEU A 183 -10.20 -0.47 -0.41
C LEU A 183 -11.33 0.30 -1.12
N GLU A 184 -12.11 1.09 -0.39
CA GLU A 184 -13.18 1.91 -0.94
C GLU A 184 -12.70 2.89 -2.02
N HIS A 185 -11.47 3.39 -1.91
CA HIS A 185 -10.87 4.31 -2.88
C HIS A 185 -10.31 3.61 -4.12
N TRP A 186 -10.24 2.28 -4.08
CA TRP A 186 -9.75 1.43 -5.15
C TRP A 186 -10.85 0.60 -5.80
N ALA A 187 -12.08 0.74 -5.31
CA ALA A 187 -13.23 -0.01 -5.78
C ALA A 187 -13.80 0.60 -7.06
N ALA A 188 -14.01 -0.24 -8.07
CA ALA A 188 -14.86 0.10 -9.21
C ALA A 188 -16.34 -0.11 -8.87
N ASP A 189 -16.63 -1.16 -8.09
CA ASP A 189 -17.95 -1.49 -7.52
C ASP A 189 -17.77 -2.36 -6.26
N GLU A 190 -18.84 -2.90 -5.68
CA GLU A 190 -18.81 -3.71 -4.45
C GLU A 190 -18.13 -5.09 -4.58
N THR A 191 -17.80 -5.47 -5.81
CA THR A 191 -17.22 -6.77 -6.18
C THR A 191 -15.89 -6.66 -6.93
N HIS A 192 -15.51 -5.46 -7.38
CA HIS A 192 -14.30 -5.24 -8.17
C HIS A 192 -13.39 -4.18 -7.54
N LEU A 193 -12.15 -4.58 -7.26
CA LEU A 193 -11.06 -3.68 -6.90
C LEU A 193 -10.10 -3.52 -8.08
N CYS A 194 -9.60 -2.31 -8.30
CA CYS A 194 -8.62 -1.96 -9.31
C CYS A 194 -7.40 -1.33 -8.64
N LEU A 195 -6.41 -2.15 -8.28
CA LEU A 195 -5.21 -1.72 -7.55
C LEU A 195 -4.11 -1.36 -8.54
N GLU A 196 -3.79 -0.08 -8.66
CA GLU A 196 -2.66 0.36 -9.49
C GLU A 196 -1.34 -0.02 -8.82
N LEU A 197 -0.46 -0.70 -9.56
CA LEU A 197 0.84 -1.09 -9.05
C LEU A 197 1.86 0.03 -9.28
N PRO A 198 2.48 0.58 -8.22
CA PRO A 198 3.45 1.66 -8.36
C PRO A 198 4.74 1.17 -9.03
N GLY A 199 4.89 1.46 -10.33
CA GLY A 199 5.95 0.92 -11.18
C GLY A 199 7.38 1.13 -10.66
N ARG A 200 7.62 2.17 -9.85
CA ARG A 200 8.91 2.43 -9.19
C ARG A 200 9.36 1.31 -8.24
N TYR A 201 8.41 0.54 -7.70
CA TYR A 201 8.70 -0.60 -6.79
C TYR A 201 8.65 -1.96 -7.48
N TYR A 202 8.15 -2.02 -8.72
CA TYR A 202 8.01 -3.25 -9.50
C TYR A 202 8.65 -3.14 -10.89
N PRO A 203 9.91 -2.67 -11.02
CA PRO A 203 10.48 -2.37 -12.33
C PRO A 203 10.74 -3.63 -13.17
N GLN A 204 11.10 -4.74 -12.53
CA GLN A 204 11.59 -5.95 -13.19
C GLN A 204 10.53 -7.06 -13.24
N PRO A 205 10.62 -8.02 -14.18
CA PRO A 205 9.77 -9.20 -14.18
C PRO A 205 9.99 -10.09 -12.94
N GLY A 206 8.95 -10.80 -12.52
CA GLY A 206 8.99 -11.69 -11.36
C GLY A 206 7.63 -12.29 -11.04
N GLN A 207 7.36 -12.49 -9.75
CA GLN A 207 6.09 -12.99 -9.24
C GLN A 207 5.53 -12.03 -8.20
N LEU A 208 4.23 -11.80 -8.24
CA LEU A 208 3.49 -11.12 -7.19
C LEU A 208 2.76 -12.16 -6.34
N ARG A 209 2.83 -11.99 -5.02
CA ARG A 209 1.91 -12.65 -4.10
C ARG A 209 0.97 -11.58 -3.54
N VAL A 210 -0.31 -11.83 -3.67
CA VAL A 210 -1.39 -10.93 -3.24
C VAL A 210 -2.16 -11.60 -2.14
N TRP A 211 -2.29 -10.94 -1.00
CA TRP A 211 -3.15 -11.36 0.10
C TRP A 211 -4.33 -10.41 0.25
N PHE A 212 -5.53 -10.97 0.32
CA PHE A 212 -6.72 -10.26 0.78
C PHE A 212 -6.91 -10.57 2.27
N LEU A 213 -6.87 -9.52 3.08
CA LEU A 213 -6.80 -9.60 4.53
C LEU A 213 -8.07 -9.01 5.14
N ARG A 214 -8.56 -9.64 6.20
CA ARG A 214 -9.55 -9.05 7.11
C ARG A 214 -9.05 -9.26 8.53
N ASP A 215 -8.95 -8.17 9.29
CA ASP A 215 -8.37 -8.19 10.63
C ASP A 215 -6.99 -8.89 10.62
N ASN A 216 -6.77 -9.89 11.47
CA ASN A 216 -5.55 -10.69 11.51
C ASN A 216 -5.70 -12.04 10.76
N ARG A 217 -6.57 -12.10 9.74
CA ARG A 217 -6.82 -13.32 8.96
C ARG A 217 -6.57 -13.10 7.48
N ILE A 218 -6.00 -14.12 6.83
CA ILE A 218 -5.92 -14.23 5.38
C ILE A 218 -7.25 -14.82 4.92
N VAL A 219 -8.04 -14.03 4.20
CA VAL A 219 -9.30 -14.51 3.61
C VAL A 219 -9.01 -15.29 2.34
N TRP A 220 -8.08 -14.77 1.53
CA TRP A 220 -7.64 -15.39 0.29
C TRP A 220 -6.23 -14.91 -0.07
N THR A 221 -5.51 -15.73 -0.85
CA THR A 221 -4.21 -15.39 -1.41
C THR A 221 -4.08 -15.97 -2.81
N GLN A 222 -3.44 -15.22 -3.71
CA GLN A 222 -3.11 -15.72 -5.05
C GLN A 222 -1.75 -15.22 -5.50
N LYS A 223 -1.06 -16.05 -6.28
CA LYS A 223 0.18 -15.71 -6.96
C LYS A 223 -0.09 -15.36 -8.42
N LEU A 224 0.64 -14.39 -8.95
CA LEU A 224 0.48 -13.90 -10.31
C LEU A 224 1.85 -13.60 -10.92
N GLY A 225 2.07 -14.00 -12.17
CA GLY A 225 3.28 -13.62 -12.90
C GLY A 225 3.30 -12.12 -13.20
N TRP A 226 4.42 -11.46 -12.93
CA TRP A 226 4.61 -10.04 -13.18
C TRP A 226 5.58 -9.83 -14.35
N PRO A 227 5.15 -9.18 -15.44
CA PRO A 227 5.98 -9.01 -16.63
C PRO A 227 6.99 -7.85 -16.53
N GLY A 228 7.03 -7.10 -15.42
CA GLY A 228 7.84 -5.89 -15.31
C GLY A 228 7.16 -4.65 -15.94
N MET A 229 7.73 -3.49 -15.66
CA MET A 229 7.31 -2.24 -16.31
C MET A 229 7.95 -2.12 -17.69
N LYS A 230 7.13 -2.04 -18.74
CA LYS A 230 7.61 -1.72 -20.08
C LYS A 230 7.95 -0.23 -20.16
N GLY A 231 9.22 0.13 -20.03
CA GLY A 231 9.73 1.43 -20.50
C GLY A 231 10.03 2.51 -19.48
N VAL A 232 10.32 2.19 -18.21
CA VAL A 232 11.09 3.11 -17.36
C VAL A 232 12.58 2.77 -17.51
N LEU A 233 13.11 2.98 -18.72
CA LEU A 233 14.56 3.12 -18.86
C LEU A 233 14.92 4.36 -18.05
N GLY A 234 15.67 4.17 -16.96
CA GLY A 234 16.01 5.24 -16.05
C GLY A 234 16.51 6.48 -16.79
N THR A 235 16.03 7.65 -16.39
CA THR A 235 16.86 8.84 -16.48
C THR A 235 18.06 8.55 -15.56
N PRO A 236 19.29 8.38 -16.09
CA PRO A 236 20.43 8.27 -15.22
C PRO A 236 20.51 9.55 -14.40
N ALA A 237 20.62 9.39 -13.08
CA ALA A 237 20.98 10.44 -12.15
C ALA A 237 22.09 11.31 -12.76
N SER A 238 21.93 12.63 -12.62
CA SER A 238 22.89 13.65 -13.01
C SER A 238 24.32 13.14 -12.93
N LYS A 239 24.95 12.93 -14.09
CA LYS A 239 26.39 13.12 -14.16
C LYS A 239 26.62 14.56 -13.75
N THR A 240 27.20 14.73 -12.57
CA THR A 240 27.96 15.94 -12.21
C THR A 240 28.74 16.34 -13.45
N GLN A 241 28.34 17.47 -14.02
CA GLN A 241 28.99 18.10 -15.15
C GLN A 241 30.33 18.62 -14.63
N GLU A 242 31.32 17.74 -14.66
CA GLU A 242 32.71 18.08 -14.39
C GLU A 242 33.15 19.04 -15.49
N LYS A 243 33.23 20.32 -15.09
CA LYS A 243 33.74 21.43 -15.88
C LYS A 243 35.14 21.06 -16.39
N PRO A 244 35.42 21.07 -17.71
CA PRO A 244 36.76 20.81 -18.21
C PRO A 244 37.69 21.94 -17.74
N SER A 245 38.66 21.57 -16.90
CA SER A 245 39.75 22.44 -16.47
C SER A 245 40.76 22.59 -17.62
N PRO A 246 41.23 23.81 -17.94
CA PRO A 246 42.11 24.03 -19.08
C PRO A 246 43.56 23.61 -18.82
N ALA A 247 44.09 22.87 -19.80
CA ALA A 247 45.48 22.64 -20.18
C ALA A 247 46.58 23.25 -19.28
N SER A 248 47.23 22.40 -18.50
CA SER A 248 48.54 22.69 -17.92
C SER A 248 49.64 22.43 -18.95
N ARG A 249 50.47 23.46 -19.11
CA ARG A 249 51.63 23.64 -19.98
C ARG A 249 52.72 22.58 -19.70
N PRO A 250 53.48 22.11 -20.72
CA PRO A 250 54.57 21.16 -20.48
C PRO A 250 55.76 21.84 -19.79
N GLU A 251 56.22 21.22 -18.70
CA GLU A 251 57.45 21.58 -17.99
C GLU A 251 58.68 21.26 -18.84
N GLU A 252 59.52 22.28 -18.96
CA GLU A 252 60.81 22.30 -19.62
C GLU A 252 61.87 21.67 -18.71
N LYS A 253 62.54 20.64 -19.24
CA LYS A 253 63.58 19.85 -18.58
C LYS A 253 64.95 20.44 -18.93
N LEU A 254 65.76 20.85 -17.96
CA LEU A 254 67.23 21.09 -18.07
C LEU A 254 67.85 21.34 -16.66
N PRO A 255 69.18 21.23 -16.43
CA PRO A 255 69.74 20.07 -15.73
C PRO A 255 70.55 20.39 -14.45
N ALA A 256 70.91 19.28 -13.78
CA ALA A 256 71.84 19.05 -12.69
C ALA A 256 72.89 20.12 -12.31
N LYS A 257 73.06 20.32 -10.99
CA LYS A 257 74.37 20.66 -10.40
C LYS A 257 74.50 20.23 -8.91
N ALA A 258 75.47 19.35 -8.69
CA ALA A 258 76.44 19.27 -7.58
C ALA A 258 76.02 19.31 -6.08
N VAL A 259 76.15 18.14 -5.43
CA VAL A 259 76.86 17.78 -4.17
C VAL A 259 77.87 18.88 -3.71
N PRO A 260 78.10 19.18 -2.40
CA PRO A 260 78.44 18.18 -1.38
C PRO A 260 78.08 18.45 0.10
N ALA A 261 78.26 17.38 0.89
CA ALA A 261 78.75 17.27 2.28
C ALA A 261 78.18 18.24 3.35
N GLU A 262 77.93 17.84 4.59
CA GLU A 262 78.96 17.40 5.51
C GLU A 262 78.33 17.15 6.89
N LYS A 263 78.82 16.10 7.55
CA LYS A 263 78.89 15.83 9.00
C LYS A 263 77.62 15.78 9.87
N ALA A 264 77.39 14.53 10.27
CA ALA A 264 77.00 14.16 11.63
C ALA A 264 78.09 14.53 12.66
N VAL A 265 77.68 14.50 13.95
CA VAL A 265 78.41 14.16 15.20
C VAL A 265 77.95 15.10 16.33
N PRO A 266 77.76 14.62 17.57
CA PRO A 266 76.94 13.51 18.07
C PRO A 266 75.78 13.99 18.97
#